data_AF-V7ID43-F1
#
_entry.id   AF-V7ID43-F1
#
_cell.length_a   1.000
_cell.length_b   1.000
_cell.length_c   1.000
_cell.angle_alpha   90.00
_cell.angle_beta   90.00
_cell.angle_gamma   90.00
#
_symmetry.space_group_name_H-M   'P 1'
#
loop_
_entity.id
_entity.type
_entity.pdbx_description
1 polymer ?
#
loop_
_entity_poly.entity_id
_entity_poly.type
_entity_poly.pdbx_seq_one_letter_code
_entity_poly.pdbx_strand_id
1 'polypeptide(L)'
;MKFTNLHQNFILLAPLSIKQYLENRAFWPAFINEITLFSGKIKGIPRIGASQYDGNGEVKLGRLSWRAEILQKLADNYYLSTQPEAFEFPYLFANFPSPVTCSKQDTTPALTLMLHDASYGGLPQSGLLLSFRQDYFDELGDTVVHELLDRLSTLLQAGLRLRKQTQYAYPYKESLSDVWQDCIMDLFPTHAAELTKKGWEIKKDFAGWAKF
;
A
#
# COMPACT_ATOMS: atom_id res chain seq x y z
N MET A 1 -13.68 -16.44 6.82
CA MET A 1 -13.37 -15.22 6.04
C MET A 1 -13.86 -15.44 4.63
N LYS A 2 -14.79 -14.61 4.18
CA LYS A 2 -15.35 -14.67 2.83
C LYS A 2 -14.42 -13.98 1.82
N PHE A 3 -13.46 -14.71 1.30
CA PHE A 3 -12.51 -14.19 0.30
C PHE A 3 -13.16 -13.67 -1.00
N THR A 4 -14.43 -14.03 -1.23
CA THR A 4 -15.22 -13.61 -2.39
C THR A 4 -15.86 -12.22 -2.26
N ASN A 5 -15.66 -11.50 -1.15
CA ASN A 5 -16.06 -10.10 -1.08
C ASN A 5 -15.41 -9.30 -2.21
N LEU A 6 -16.19 -8.46 -2.90
CA LEU A 6 -15.68 -7.57 -3.92
C LEU A 6 -14.99 -6.36 -3.30
N HIS A 7 -13.92 -5.91 -3.94
CA HIS A 7 -13.11 -4.76 -3.55
C HIS A 7 -12.87 -3.84 -4.74
N GLN A 8 -12.90 -2.53 -4.50
CA GLN A 8 -12.36 -1.51 -5.40
C GLN A 8 -10.88 -1.31 -5.07
N ASN A 9 -10.01 -1.61 -6.03
CA ASN A 9 -8.56 -1.58 -5.84
C ASN A 9 -7.95 -0.48 -6.68
N PHE A 10 -7.00 0.23 -6.08
CA PHE A 10 -6.30 1.37 -6.66
C PHE A 10 -4.80 1.21 -6.42
N ILE A 11 -4.02 1.30 -7.48
CA ILE A 11 -2.56 1.31 -7.44
C ILE A 11 -2.09 2.69 -7.91
N LEU A 12 -1.30 3.36 -7.08
CA LEU A 12 -0.59 4.58 -7.42
C LEU A 12 0.90 4.25 -7.52
N LEU A 13 1.51 4.46 -8.68
CA LEU A 13 2.92 4.16 -8.95
C LEU A 13 3.70 5.45 -9.16
N ALA A 14 4.86 5.51 -8.52
CA ALA A 14 5.61 6.74 -8.42
C ALA A 14 7.13 6.54 -8.64
N PRO A 15 7.82 7.54 -9.22
CA PRO A 15 9.19 7.40 -9.71
C PRO A 15 10.26 7.64 -8.63
N LEU A 16 9.86 7.70 -7.37
CA LEU A 16 10.75 7.90 -6.22
C LEU A 16 10.65 6.69 -5.29
N SER A 17 11.74 6.39 -4.59
CA SER A 17 11.72 5.38 -3.53
C SER A 17 11.04 5.91 -2.28
N ILE A 18 10.58 5.01 -1.39
CA ILE A 18 9.99 5.40 -0.10
C ILE A 18 10.95 6.27 0.70
N LYS A 19 12.24 5.91 0.70
CA LYS A 19 13.30 6.70 1.35
C LYS A 19 13.36 8.14 0.81
N GLN A 20 13.29 8.33 -0.50
CA GLN A 20 13.33 9.67 -1.09
C GLN A 20 12.14 10.53 -0.65
N TYR A 21 10.96 9.95 -0.40
CA TYR A 21 9.88 10.74 0.20
C TYR A 21 10.16 11.17 1.63
N LEU A 22 10.84 10.33 2.42
CA LEU A 22 11.19 10.69 3.79
C LEU A 22 12.15 11.88 3.84
N GLU A 23 13.00 12.10 2.84
CA GLU A 23 13.83 13.32 2.75
C GLU A 23 13.00 14.60 2.95
N ASN A 24 11.76 14.60 2.47
CA ASN A 24 10.77 15.61 2.84
C ASN A 24 10.07 15.25 4.17
N ARG A 25 10.46 15.91 5.26
CA ARG A 25 9.88 15.69 6.60
C ARG A 25 8.36 15.89 6.69
N ALA A 26 7.75 16.62 5.75
CA ALA A 26 6.30 16.81 5.71
C ALA A 26 5.54 15.62 5.08
N PHE A 27 6.22 14.75 4.33
CA PHE A 27 5.59 13.64 3.62
C PHE A 27 4.90 12.66 4.58
N TRP A 28 5.64 12.16 5.56
CA TRP A 28 5.15 11.07 6.40
C TRP A 28 3.92 11.47 7.24
N PRO A 29 3.91 12.63 7.93
CA PRO A 29 2.71 13.10 8.62
C PRO A 29 1.51 13.29 7.68
N ALA A 30 1.73 13.84 6.47
CA ALA A 30 0.67 14.04 5.50
C ALA A 30 0.09 12.69 5.01
N PHE A 31 0.95 11.72 4.71
CA PHE A 31 0.55 10.38 4.27
C PHE A 31 -0.32 9.69 5.31
N ILE A 32 0.11 9.69 6.58
CA ILE A 32 -0.66 9.10 7.67
C ILE A 32 -2.00 9.81 7.87
N ASN A 33 -2.02 11.14 7.78
CA ASN A 33 -3.25 11.92 7.93
C ASN A 33 -4.30 11.57 6.86
N GLU A 34 -3.89 11.50 5.60
CA GLU A 34 -4.79 11.15 4.49
C GLU A 34 -5.45 9.78 4.70
N ILE A 35 -4.68 8.75 5.07
CA ILE A 35 -5.23 7.41 5.31
C ILE A 35 -6.10 7.37 6.58
N THR A 36 -5.71 8.10 7.62
CA THR A 36 -6.41 8.11 8.92
C THR A 36 -7.85 8.59 8.80
N LEU A 37 -8.12 9.56 7.93
CA LEU A 37 -9.47 10.06 7.64
C LEU A 37 -10.45 8.93 7.23
N PHE A 38 -9.93 7.91 6.55
CA PHE A 38 -10.70 6.77 6.08
C PHE A 38 -10.65 5.65 7.11
N SER A 39 -9.47 5.24 7.56
CA SER A 39 -9.35 4.11 8.48
C SER A 39 -10.02 4.34 9.85
N GLY A 40 -10.16 5.59 10.29
CA GLY A 40 -10.64 5.94 11.64
C GLY A 40 -12.08 5.51 11.94
N LYS A 41 -12.92 5.30 10.92
CA LYS A 41 -14.31 4.84 11.09
C LYS A 41 -14.45 3.31 11.15
N ILE A 42 -13.41 2.58 10.78
CA ILE A 42 -13.45 1.13 10.66
C ILE A 42 -13.32 0.51 12.06
N LYS A 43 -14.33 -0.27 12.45
CA LYS A 43 -14.33 -0.96 13.76
C LYS A 43 -13.34 -2.11 13.78
N GLY A 44 -12.60 -2.23 14.88
CA GLY A 44 -11.67 -3.33 15.15
C GLY A 44 -10.20 -2.89 15.11
N ILE A 45 -9.31 -3.77 15.56
CA ILE A 45 -7.88 -3.49 15.62
C ILE A 45 -7.25 -3.82 14.26
N PRO A 46 -6.50 -2.90 13.63
CA PRO A 46 -5.82 -3.20 12.38
C PRO A 46 -4.63 -4.12 12.59
N ARG A 47 -4.28 -4.89 11.55
CA ARG A 47 -2.99 -5.57 11.46
C ARG A 47 -2.04 -4.71 10.65
N ILE A 48 -0.87 -4.41 11.21
CA ILE A 48 0.16 -3.60 10.55
C ILE A 48 1.47 -4.35 10.58
N GLY A 49 2.25 -4.21 9.52
CA GLY A 49 3.64 -4.63 9.48
C GLY A 49 4.45 -3.73 8.57
N ALA A 50 5.72 -3.59 8.90
CA ALA A 50 6.70 -2.86 8.12
C ALA A 50 8.06 -3.55 8.28
N SER A 51 8.98 -3.24 7.40
CA SER A 51 10.39 -3.63 7.54
C SER A 51 11.28 -2.44 7.19
N GLN A 52 12.39 -2.30 7.88
CA GLN A 52 13.38 -1.25 7.67
C GLN A 52 14.78 -1.81 7.94
N TYR A 53 15.76 -1.32 7.19
CA TYR A 53 17.17 -1.70 7.35
C TYR A 53 18.04 -0.44 7.38
N ASP A 54 19.10 -0.43 8.20
CA ASP A 54 19.92 0.75 8.46
C ASP A 54 21.43 0.53 8.29
N GLY A 55 21.87 -0.10 7.19
CA GLY A 55 23.29 -0.38 6.91
C GLY A 55 23.98 -1.36 7.88
N ASN A 56 23.48 -1.47 9.12
CA ASN A 56 23.94 -2.38 10.17
C ASN A 56 23.02 -3.61 10.32
N GLY A 57 21.88 -3.62 9.61
CA GLY A 57 20.93 -4.74 9.59
C GLY A 57 19.49 -4.29 9.67
N GLU A 58 18.61 -5.19 10.11
CA GLU A 58 17.18 -4.91 10.28
C GLU A 58 16.93 -4.07 11.53
N VAL A 59 16.14 -3.01 11.38
CA VAL A 59 15.73 -2.12 12.48
C VAL A 59 14.59 -2.78 13.26
N LYS A 60 14.76 -2.90 14.58
CA LYS A 60 13.73 -3.45 15.47
C LYS A 60 12.59 -2.44 15.68
N LEU A 61 11.45 -2.67 15.02
CA LEU A 61 10.30 -1.76 15.07
C LEU A 61 9.40 -1.92 16.30
N GLY A 62 9.48 -3.07 16.99
CA GLY A 62 8.56 -3.40 18.07
C GLY A 62 7.11 -3.53 17.60
N ARG A 63 6.16 -3.30 18.51
CA ARG A 63 4.73 -3.42 18.19
C ARG A 63 4.24 -2.15 17.48
N LEU A 64 3.75 -2.31 16.25
CA LEU A 64 3.11 -1.24 15.49
C LEU A 64 1.60 -1.15 15.77
N SER A 65 1.06 0.06 15.64
CA SER A 65 -0.37 0.36 15.70
C SER A 65 -0.68 1.58 14.81
N TRP A 66 -1.91 1.73 14.30
CA TRP A 66 -2.26 2.84 13.42
C TRP A 66 -2.54 4.11 14.22
N ARG A 67 -1.49 4.64 14.83
CA ARG A 67 -1.51 5.89 15.57
C ARG A 67 -0.34 6.73 15.10
N ALA A 68 -0.59 8.01 14.84
CA ALA A 68 0.40 8.90 14.24
C ALA A 68 1.73 8.88 15.00
N GLU A 69 1.68 8.93 16.34
CA GLU A 69 2.85 8.90 17.21
C GLU A 69 3.64 7.57 17.16
N ILE A 70 2.96 6.45 16.88
CA ILE A 70 3.62 5.14 16.77
C ILE A 70 4.22 4.97 15.37
N LEU A 71 3.49 5.37 14.33
CA LEU A 71 3.96 5.30 12.95
C LEU A 71 5.06 6.32 12.65
N GLN A 72 5.11 7.45 13.37
CA GLN A 72 6.15 8.46 13.21
C GLN A 72 7.56 7.88 13.42
N LYS A 73 7.69 6.86 14.28
CA LYS A 73 8.96 6.14 14.51
C LYS A 73 9.57 5.57 13.22
N LEU A 74 8.75 5.17 12.25
CA LEU A 74 9.25 4.65 10.97
C LEU A 74 10.02 5.74 10.21
N ALA A 75 9.53 6.98 10.21
CA ALA A 75 10.26 8.10 9.61
C ALA A 75 11.44 8.55 10.49
N ASP A 76 11.28 8.53 11.81
CA ASP A 76 12.36 8.93 12.74
C ASP A 76 13.58 8.00 12.65
N ASN A 77 13.37 6.70 12.43
CA ASN A 77 14.45 5.74 12.18
C ASN A 77 15.32 6.15 10.98
N TYR A 78 14.71 6.71 9.92
CA TYR A 78 15.46 7.27 8.80
C TYR A 78 16.16 8.58 9.19
N TYR A 79 15.44 9.53 9.84
CA TYR A 79 15.99 10.84 10.20
C TYR A 79 17.16 10.79 11.19
N LEU A 80 17.19 9.75 12.03
CA LEU A 80 18.21 9.55 13.05
C LEU A 80 19.29 8.55 12.60
N SER A 81 19.15 7.95 11.42
CA SER A 81 20.15 7.02 10.89
C SER A 81 21.47 7.75 10.64
N THR A 82 22.57 7.11 11.03
CA THR A 82 23.93 7.58 10.75
C THR A 82 24.41 7.20 9.35
N GLN A 83 23.65 6.36 8.64
CA GLN A 83 23.91 5.92 7.26
C GLN A 83 22.62 6.02 6.42
N PRO A 84 22.05 7.23 6.23
CA PRO A 84 20.81 7.41 5.49
C PRO A 84 20.91 6.91 4.04
N GLU A 85 22.11 6.88 3.45
CA GLU A 85 22.40 6.32 2.13
C GLU A 85 22.11 4.81 2.04
N ALA A 86 22.38 4.05 3.11
CA ALA A 86 22.16 2.61 3.19
C ALA A 86 20.79 2.25 3.82
N PHE A 87 19.96 3.25 4.14
CA PHE A 87 18.64 3.02 4.70
C PHE A 87 17.68 2.47 3.66
N GLU A 88 17.03 1.36 3.99
CA GLU A 88 15.99 0.74 3.16
C GLU A 88 14.68 0.70 3.94
N PHE A 89 13.57 1.00 3.26
CA PHE A 89 12.23 0.84 3.79
C PHE A 89 11.38 0.09 2.77
N PRO A 90 11.51 -1.25 2.70
CA PRO A 90 10.93 -2.01 1.60
C PRO A 90 9.40 -1.97 1.56
N TYR A 91 8.74 -1.93 2.71
CA TYR A 91 7.28 -1.86 2.74
C TYR A 91 6.69 -1.42 4.08
N LEU A 92 5.45 -0.92 4.01
CA LEU A 92 4.48 -0.81 5.09
C LEU A 92 3.14 -1.37 4.59
N PHE A 93 2.53 -2.30 5.32
CA PHE A 93 1.16 -2.75 5.07
C PHE A 93 0.25 -2.52 6.27
N ALA A 94 -1.04 -2.32 6.01
CA ALA A 94 -2.07 -2.27 7.03
C ALA A 94 -3.39 -2.86 6.54
N ASN A 95 -4.08 -3.61 7.39
CA ASN A 95 -5.39 -4.20 7.13
C ASN A 95 -6.38 -3.77 8.22
N PHE A 96 -7.48 -3.14 7.83
CA PHE A 96 -8.49 -2.57 8.71
C PHE A 96 -9.85 -3.26 8.53
N PRO A 97 -10.37 -4.00 9.52
CA PRO A 97 -9.66 -4.51 10.70
C PRO A 97 -8.71 -5.65 10.32
N SER A 98 -8.02 -6.23 11.31
CA SER A 98 -7.09 -7.34 11.08
C SER A 98 -7.77 -8.53 10.37
N PRO A 99 -7.04 -9.31 9.54
CA PRO A 99 -7.57 -10.53 8.93
C PRO A 99 -8.10 -11.55 9.96
N VAL A 100 -7.52 -11.59 11.17
CA VAL A 100 -8.01 -12.44 12.27
C VAL A 100 -9.39 -12.00 12.75
N THR A 101 -9.61 -10.69 12.91
CA THR A 101 -10.94 -10.13 13.23
C THR A 101 -11.92 -10.43 12.11
N CYS A 102 -11.51 -10.19 10.87
CA CYS A 102 -12.34 -10.43 9.68
C CYS A 102 -12.75 -11.90 9.56
N SER A 103 -11.85 -12.83 9.86
CA SER A 103 -12.15 -14.26 9.86
C SER A 103 -13.27 -14.65 10.82
N LYS A 104 -13.29 -14.07 12.02
CA LYS A 104 -14.35 -14.31 13.03
C LYS A 104 -15.71 -13.74 12.62
N GLN A 105 -15.71 -12.70 11.79
CA GLN A 105 -16.92 -12.02 11.32
C GLN A 105 -17.36 -12.48 9.92
N ASP A 106 -16.66 -13.49 9.38
CA ASP A 106 -16.78 -13.97 8.01
C ASP A 106 -16.81 -12.87 6.93
N THR A 107 -15.94 -11.87 7.11
CA THR A 107 -15.74 -10.77 6.16
C THR A 107 -14.27 -10.66 5.81
N THR A 108 -13.91 -9.68 4.99
CA THR A 108 -12.56 -9.26 4.60
C THR A 108 -12.28 -7.88 5.18
N PRO A 109 -11.02 -7.39 5.22
CA PRO A 109 -10.75 -6.01 5.65
C PRO A 109 -11.57 -5.00 4.85
N ALA A 110 -12.13 -3.99 5.51
CA ALA A 110 -12.82 -2.89 4.85
C ALA A 110 -11.85 -2.00 4.07
N LEU A 111 -10.62 -1.84 4.56
CA LEU A 111 -9.53 -1.17 3.88
C LEU A 111 -8.25 -2.00 4.04
N THR A 112 -7.56 -2.24 2.93
CA THR A 112 -6.19 -2.75 2.90
C THR A 112 -5.28 -1.72 2.23
N LEU A 113 -4.10 -1.54 2.82
CA LEU A 113 -3.05 -0.64 2.36
C LEU A 113 -1.75 -1.41 2.22
N MET A 114 -1.05 -1.21 1.11
CA MET A 114 0.32 -1.67 0.92
C MET A 114 1.16 -0.59 0.22
N LEU A 115 2.08 0.00 0.96
CA LEU A 115 3.13 0.87 0.44
C LEU A 115 4.38 0.00 0.24
N HIS A 116 4.93 -0.04 -0.97
CA HIS A 116 6.03 -0.94 -1.33
C HIS A 116 7.08 -0.20 -2.15
N ASP A 117 8.34 -0.45 -1.84
CA ASP A 117 9.52 0.08 -2.52
C ASP A 117 10.12 -0.98 -3.43
N ALA A 118 10.64 -0.57 -4.59
CA ALA A 118 11.37 -1.45 -5.49
C ALA A 118 12.41 -0.67 -6.29
N SER A 119 13.33 -1.40 -6.90
CA SER A 119 14.26 -0.86 -7.89
C SER A 119 14.31 -1.79 -9.07
N TYR A 120 14.12 -1.26 -10.27
CA TYR A 120 14.20 -2.03 -11.51
C TYR A 120 15.09 -1.30 -12.51
N GLY A 121 16.03 -2.01 -13.14
CA GLY A 121 16.99 -1.41 -14.07
C GLY A 121 17.82 -0.27 -13.47
N GLY A 122 17.98 -0.23 -12.14
CA GLY A 122 18.66 0.84 -11.41
C GLY A 122 17.84 2.12 -11.20
N LEU A 123 16.56 2.15 -11.62
CA LEU A 123 15.66 3.26 -11.36
C LEU A 123 14.84 2.99 -10.08
N PRO A 124 14.75 3.95 -9.15
CA PRO A 124 13.88 3.83 -7.99
C PRO A 124 12.42 3.88 -8.43
N GLN A 125 11.58 3.09 -7.78
CA GLN A 125 10.13 3.17 -7.93
C GLN A 125 9.45 2.67 -6.67
N SER A 126 8.35 3.31 -6.31
CA SER A 126 7.48 2.85 -5.24
C SER A 126 6.04 2.80 -5.71
N GLY A 127 5.21 2.13 -4.93
CA GLY A 127 3.79 2.09 -5.19
C GLY A 127 2.97 2.03 -3.91
N LEU A 128 1.76 2.55 -3.99
CA LEU A 128 0.71 2.41 -2.99
C LEU A 128 -0.46 1.64 -3.59
N LEU A 129 -0.82 0.52 -2.95
CA LEU A 129 -2.09 -0.17 -3.17
C LEU A 129 -3.05 0.25 -2.06
N LEU A 130 -4.24 0.71 -2.45
CA LEU A 130 -5.40 0.84 -1.59
C LEU A 130 -6.52 -0.06 -2.11
N SER A 131 -7.12 -0.83 -1.22
CA SER A 131 -8.22 -1.72 -1.53
C SER A 131 -9.35 -1.49 -0.54
N PHE A 132 -10.50 -1.05 -1.06
CA PHE A 132 -11.70 -0.81 -0.27
C PHE A 132 -12.69 -1.94 -0.56
N ARG A 133 -13.18 -2.60 0.50
CA ARG A 133 -14.30 -3.53 0.35
C ARG A 133 -15.52 -2.77 -0.18
N GLN A 134 -16.27 -3.41 -1.09
CA GLN A 134 -17.29 -2.73 -1.89
C GLN A 134 -18.32 -1.95 -1.05
N ASP A 135 -18.84 -2.56 0.02
CA ASP A 135 -19.80 -1.93 0.92
C ASP A 135 -19.23 -0.66 1.60
N TYR A 136 -17.96 -0.71 1.98
CA TYR A 136 -17.28 0.43 2.59
C TYR A 136 -16.93 1.52 1.57
N PHE A 137 -16.55 1.13 0.35
CA PHE A 137 -16.40 2.07 -0.77
C PHE A 137 -17.72 2.79 -1.07
N ASP A 138 -18.84 2.05 -1.12
CA ASP A 138 -20.16 2.60 -1.37
C ASP A 138 -20.61 3.55 -0.26
N GLU A 139 -20.28 3.26 1.01
CA GLU A 139 -20.54 4.14 2.16
C GLU A 139 -19.76 5.47 2.05
N LEU A 140 -18.49 5.41 1.63
CA LEU A 140 -17.65 6.59 1.46
C LEU A 140 -18.09 7.45 0.26
N GLY A 141 -18.46 6.81 -0.83
CA GLY A 141 -18.80 7.43 -2.10
C GLY A 141 -17.59 7.65 -3.01
N ASP A 142 -17.82 7.46 -4.32
CA ASP A 142 -16.80 7.52 -5.36
C ASP A 142 -16.02 8.84 -5.38
N THR A 143 -16.70 9.98 -5.24
CA THR A 143 -16.08 11.31 -5.22
C THR A 143 -15.07 11.46 -4.09
N VAL A 144 -15.44 11.07 -2.87
CA VAL A 144 -14.59 11.22 -1.68
C VAL A 144 -13.34 10.34 -1.80
N VAL A 145 -13.48 9.13 -2.36
CA VAL A 145 -12.35 8.24 -2.61
C VAL A 145 -11.44 8.78 -3.71
N HIS A 146 -11.98 9.33 -4.80
CA HIS A 146 -11.15 9.93 -5.85
C HIS A 146 -10.38 11.16 -5.35
N GLU A 147 -11.00 12.02 -4.54
CA GLU A 147 -10.29 13.16 -3.92
C GLU A 147 -9.13 12.70 -3.02
N LEU A 148 -9.30 11.62 -2.24
CA LEU A 148 -8.20 11.01 -1.50
C LEU A 148 -7.10 10.53 -2.44
N LEU A 149 -7.47 9.80 -3.50
CA LEU A 149 -6.51 9.25 -4.46
C LEU A 149 -5.73 10.35 -5.17
N ASP A 150 -6.34 11.50 -5.46
CA ASP A 150 -5.67 12.67 -6.05
C ASP A 150 -4.69 13.33 -5.07
N ARG A 151 -5.06 13.48 -3.80
CA ARG A 151 -4.15 13.99 -2.76
C ARG A 151 -2.97 13.06 -2.53
N LEU A 152 -3.21 11.75 -2.45
CA LEU A 152 -2.15 10.75 -2.34
C LEU A 152 -1.28 10.69 -3.61
N SER A 153 -1.87 10.79 -4.80
CA SER A 153 -1.14 10.85 -6.06
C SER A 153 -0.23 12.06 -6.11
N THR A 154 -0.70 13.22 -5.65
CA THR A 154 0.11 14.43 -5.55
C THR A 154 1.25 14.26 -4.54
N LEU A 155 0.94 13.71 -3.37
CA LEU A 155 1.91 13.49 -2.30
C LEU A 155 3.04 12.52 -2.73
N LEU A 156 2.67 11.47 -3.45
CA LEU A 156 3.59 10.48 -4.00
C LEU A 156 4.21 10.92 -5.33
N GLN A 157 3.74 11.98 -5.98
CA GLN A 157 4.10 12.30 -7.37
C GLN A 157 3.86 11.11 -8.31
N ALA A 158 2.71 10.44 -8.14
CA ALA A 158 2.37 9.23 -8.88
C ALA A 158 2.25 9.54 -10.39
N GLY A 159 3.07 8.85 -11.20
CA GLY A 159 3.09 8.98 -12.66
C GLY A 159 2.20 7.97 -13.38
N LEU A 160 1.72 6.95 -12.68
CA LEU A 160 0.77 5.97 -13.20
C LEU A 160 -0.26 5.60 -12.12
N ARG A 161 -1.53 5.59 -12.49
CA ARG A 161 -2.65 5.23 -11.63
C ARG A 161 -3.46 4.13 -12.29
N LEU A 162 -3.76 3.06 -11.55
CA LEU A 162 -4.46 1.89 -12.04
C LEU A 162 -5.60 1.51 -11.10
N ARG A 163 -6.75 1.12 -11.65
CA ARG A 163 -7.90 0.64 -10.88
C ARG A 163 -8.44 -0.68 -11.43
N LYS A 164 -8.94 -1.52 -10.53
CA LYS A 164 -9.65 -2.77 -10.87
C LYS A 164 -10.59 -3.15 -9.73
N GLN A 165 -11.80 -3.56 -10.07
CA GLN A 165 -12.69 -4.25 -9.14
C GLN A 165 -12.42 -5.76 -9.22
N THR A 166 -12.16 -6.40 -8.09
CA THR A 166 -11.95 -7.86 -8.02
C THR A 166 -12.39 -8.41 -6.66
N GLN A 167 -12.46 -9.72 -6.53
CA GLN A 167 -12.60 -10.38 -5.23
C GLN A 167 -11.34 -10.14 -4.37
N TYR A 168 -11.50 -10.09 -3.05
CA TYR A 168 -10.40 -9.80 -2.12
C TYR A 168 -9.25 -10.80 -2.25
N ALA A 169 -9.57 -12.08 -2.37
CA ALA A 169 -8.61 -13.12 -2.67
C ALA A 169 -9.28 -14.27 -3.43
N TYR A 170 -8.46 -15.04 -4.13
CA TYR A 170 -8.92 -16.23 -4.80
C TYR A 170 -9.13 -17.38 -3.79
N PRO A 171 -10.25 -18.14 -3.86
CA PRO A 171 -10.36 -19.38 -3.12
C PRO A 171 -9.35 -20.39 -3.69
N TYR A 172 -8.36 -20.79 -2.89
CA TYR A 172 -7.29 -21.73 -3.24
C TYR A 172 -7.79 -22.89 -4.11
N LYS A 173 -7.49 -22.85 -5.41
CA LYS A 173 -7.56 -23.99 -6.34
C LYS A 173 -6.27 -24.05 -7.13
N GLU A 174 -5.41 -24.98 -6.70
CA GLU A 174 -4.29 -25.63 -7.42
C GLU A 174 -3.87 -25.02 -8.79
N SER A 175 -3.24 -23.85 -8.79
CA SER A 175 -2.20 -23.46 -9.77
C SER A 175 -1.51 -22.18 -9.28
N LEU A 176 -0.19 -22.15 -9.31
CA LEU A 176 0.63 -21.28 -8.45
C LEU A 176 1.44 -20.19 -9.18
N SER A 177 1.32 -19.99 -10.50
CA SER A 177 2.14 -18.98 -11.19
C SER A 177 1.37 -17.70 -11.55
N ASP A 178 0.13 -17.82 -12.04
CA ASP A 178 -0.57 -16.68 -12.66
C ASP A 178 -1.63 -16.05 -11.74
N VAL A 179 -1.81 -16.60 -10.52
CA VAL A 179 -2.98 -16.35 -9.64
C VAL A 179 -2.73 -15.24 -8.60
N TRP A 180 -1.47 -14.87 -8.36
CA TRP A 180 -1.10 -13.95 -7.27
C TRP A 180 -1.60 -12.51 -7.47
N GLN A 181 -1.94 -12.13 -8.69
CA GLN A 181 -2.23 -10.73 -9.05
C GLN A 181 -3.71 -10.36 -8.93
N ASP A 182 -4.58 -11.36 -8.78
CA ASP A 182 -5.99 -11.19 -8.43
C ASP A 182 -6.22 -11.33 -6.91
N CYS A 183 -5.18 -11.68 -6.14
CA CYS A 183 -5.21 -11.73 -4.68
C CYS A 183 -4.62 -10.44 -4.10
N ILE A 184 -5.46 -9.60 -3.52
CA ILE A 184 -5.04 -8.30 -2.99
C ILE A 184 -4.20 -8.44 -1.71
N MET A 185 -4.34 -9.56 -0.97
CA MET A 185 -3.62 -9.77 0.29
C MET A 185 -2.10 -9.74 0.15
N ASP A 186 -1.59 -10.25 -0.97
CA ASP A 186 -0.16 -10.45 -1.21
C ASP A 186 0.35 -9.63 -2.41
N LEU A 187 -0.45 -8.67 -2.88
CA LEU A 187 -0.12 -7.86 -4.05
C LEU A 187 0.80 -6.70 -3.67
N PHE A 188 2.00 -6.69 -4.24
CA PHE A 188 2.87 -5.53 -4.20
C PHE A 188 2.56 -4.60 -5.38
N PRO A 189 2.26 -3.31 -5.16
CA PRO A 189 1.87 -2.40 -6.23
C PRO A 189 2.94 -2.25 -7.32
N THR A 190 4.23 -2.32 -6.98
CA THR A 190 5.34 -2.24 -7.95
C THR A 190 5.45 -3.46 -8.87
N HIS A 191 4.65 -4.51 -8.65
CA HIS A 191 4.54 -5.60 -9.62
C HIS A 191 3.65 -5.22 -10.81
N ALA A 192 2.83 -4.15 -10.71
CA ALA A 192 1.88 -3.79 -11.75
C ALA A 192 2.53 -3.16 -12.99
N ALA A 193 3.62 -2.43 -12.82
CA ALA A 193 4.34 -1.80 -13.90
C ALA A 193 5.81 -1.60 -13.53
N GLU A 194 6.64 -1.37 -14.52
CA GLU A 194 8.05 -1.00 -14.36
C GLU A 194 8.29 0.40 -14.91
N LEU A 195 9.06 1.20 -14.17
CA LEU A 195 9.56 2.47 -14.68
C LEU A 195 10.76 2.23 -15.60
N THR A 196 10.63 2.63 -16.87
CA THR A 196 11.70 2.58 -17.87
C THR A 196 12.17 3.99 -18.23
N LYS A 197 13.26 4.09 -19.00
CA LYS A 197 13.70 5.38 -19.60
C LYS A 197 12.65 6.02 -20.51
N LYS A 198 11.66 5.25 -21.00
CA LYS A 198 10.56 5.73 -21.85
C LYS A 198 9.28 6.04 -21.07
N GLY A 199 9.28 5.86 -19.75
CA GLY A 199 8.11 5.98 -18.88
C GLY A 199 7.63 4.62 -18.36
N TRP A 200 6.43 4.62 -17.78
CA TRP A 200 5.81 3.45 -17.17
C TRP A 200 5.36 2.42 -18.21
N GLU A 201 5.78 1.17 -18.02
CA GLU A 201 5.34 0.01 -18.80
C GLU A 201 4.53 -0.93 -17.91
N ILE A 202 3.21 -1.02 -18.15
CA ILE A 202 2.31 -1.92 -17.41
C ILE A 202 2.65 -3.36 -17.80
N LYS A 203 2.87 -4.23 -16.80
CA LYS A 203 3.17 -5.64 -17.06
C LYS A 203 1.95 -6.32 -17.66
N LYS A 204 2.19 -7.29 -18.55
CA LYS A 204 1.14 -8.02 -19.30
C LYS A 204 0.00 -8.52 -18.40
N ASP A 205 0.36 -9.05 -17.24
CA ASP A 205 -0.61 -9.67 -16.33
C ASP A 205 -1.53 -8.64 -15.65
N PHE A 206 -1.14 -7.36 -15.68
CA PHE A 206 -1.95 -6.22 -15.23
C PHE A 206 -2.68 -5.50 -16.37
N ALA A 207 -2.69 -6.04 -17.60
CA ALA A 207 -3.34 -5.41 -18.75
C ALA A 207 -4.86 -5.18 -18.56
N GLY A 208 -5.50 -5.95 -17.69
CA GLY A 208 -6.92 -5.78 -17.33
C GLY A 208 -7.20 -4.66 -16.32
N TRP A 209 -6.17 -3.97 -15.80
CA TRP A 209 -6.35 -2.82 -14.91
C TRP A 209 -6.51 -1.54 -15.73
N ALA A 210 -7.54 -0.75 -15.42
CA ALA A 210 -7.84 0.48 -16.13
C ALA A 210 -7.00 1.64 -15.57
N LYS A 211 -6.52 2.53 -16.44
CA LYS A 211 -5.98 3.83 -16.00
C LYS A 211 -7.13 4.74 -15.57
N PHE A 212 -6.87 5.63 -14.62
CA PHE A 212 -7.82 6.65 -14.16
C PHE A 212 -7.10 7.95 -13.78
#